data_AF-W9G910-F1
#
_entry.id   AF-W9G910-F1
#
_cell.length_a   1.000
_cell.length_b   1.000
_cell.length_c   1.000
_cell.angle_alpha   90.00
_cell.angle_beta   90.00
_cell.angle_gamma   90.00
#
_symmetry.space_group_name_H-M   'P 1'
#
loop_
_entity.id
_entity.type
_entity.pdbx_description
1 polymer ?
#
loop_
_entity_poly.entity_id
_entity_poly.type
_entity_poly.pdbx_seq_one_letter_code
_entity_poly.pdbx_strand_id
1 'polypeptide(L)'
;MVSEVDRASDDPSDDAGIPSSDPTETTTDNLTDNLTEDATEDATEDATEDATEDATEDMTDTTPSRGRTDGSSGVTPATSRRRATWGVLVPLVTAGAGLMFAMSFQAAQGSDLRADRDLPALIIAGDARVAEKVQRLDALQKEVDGLSAASGPTDARIAQLTQRAKELAPEAATTTAKGPGVEVTLNDAQRSADSLPNGYTADDIVVHQQDVQGVVNALWASGATAMMIQDQRVISTSAVRCVGNTLILQGRVYAPPYRIKAIGDVDRMRAGLDADPTVAIYRQWVDAVGLGYEVRSNDKFEFPAYSGSVDLQHATPIG
;
A
#
# COMPACT_ATOMS: atom_id res chain seq x y z
N MET A 1 -57.66 2.90 -39.68
CA MET A 1 -58.53 3.99 -40.18
C MET A 1 -59.95 3.70 -39.73
N VAL A 2 -60.36 4.25 -38.58
CA VAL A 2 -61.74 4.64 -38.23
C VAL A 2 -61.59 5.76 -37.17
N SER A 3 -62.32 6.84 -37.39
CA SER A 3 -62.82 7.89 -36.47
C SER A 3 -63.04 7.42 -35.02
N GLU A 4 -63.19 8.20 -33.96
CA GLU A 4 -63.29 9.63 -33.59
C GLU A 4 -63.96 9.59 -32.19
N VAL A 5 -64.09 10.73 -31.53
CA VAL A 5 -65.03 11.02 -30.43
C VAL A 5 -64.56 10.75 -28.97
N ASP A 6 -64.05 11.82 -28.36
CA ASP A 6 -64.72 12.64 -27.32
C ASP A 6 -64.90 12.14 -25.86
N ARG A 7 -64.69 13.12 -24.94
CA ARG A 7 -65.13 13.21 -23.52
C ARG A 7 -64.43 12.27 -22.51
N ALA A 8 -64.26 12.60 -21.23
CA ALA A 8 -64.36 13.80 -20.40
C ALA A 8 -63.87 13.37 -18.98
N SER A 9 -63.62 14.35 -18.12
CA SER A 9 -63.74 14.24 -16.65
C SER A 9 -62.69 13.39 -15.90
N ASP A 10 -61.91 14.04 -15.04
CA ASP A 10 -62.11 14.01 -13.57
C ASP A 10 -60.82 14.42 -12.86
N ASP A 11 -60.94 15.50 -12.08
CA ASP A 11 -60.07 15.83 -10.95
C ASP A 11 -60.61 15.05 -9.73
N PRO A 12 -59.73 14.41 -8.95
CA PRO A 12 -59.73 14.78 -7.56
C PRO A 12 -58.32 14.93 -6.98
N SER A 13 -58.12 16.11 -6.38
CA SER A 13 -57.45 16.33 -5.10
C SER A 13 -57.30 15.07 -4.24
N ASP A 14 -56.05 14.66 -4.01
CA ASP A 14 -55.67 13.92 -2.81
C ASP A 14 -54.44 14.57 -2.15
N ASP A 15 -54.76 15.14 -1.00
CA ASP A 15 -53.93 15.68 0.06
C ASP A 15 -53.30 14.49 0.82
N ALA A 16 -51.98 14.35 0.74
CA ALA A 16 -51.22 13.44 1.59
C ALA A 16 -49.99 14.18 2.14
N GLY A 17 -50.15 14.59 3.39
CA GLY A 17 -49.21 15.36 4.18
C GLY A 17 -47.81 14.77 4.29
N ILE A 18 -46.85 15.70 4.24
CA ILE A 18 -45.52 15.58 4.80
C ILE A 18 -45.62 15.46 6.33
N PRO A 19 -44.89 14.53 6.97
CA PRO A 19 -44.44 14.76 8.33
C PRO A 19 -42.94 15.12 8.30
N SER A 20 -42.68 16.42 8.52
CA SER A 20 -41.42 16.88 9.09
C SER A 20 -41.54 16.74 10.60
N SER A 21 -40.66 15.97 11.23
CA SER A 21 -40.39 16.09 12.65
C SER A 21 -38.89 15.98 12.88
N ASP A 22 -38.37 17.17 13.15
CA ASP A 22 -37.10 17.61 13.75
C ASP A 22 -36.37 16.59 14.66
N PRO A 23 -35.02 16.50 14.60
CA PRO A 23 -34.21 15.73 15.54
C PRO A 23 -33.54 16.64 16.58
N THR A 24 -34.09 16.71 17.78
CA THR A 24 -33.46 17.31 18.98
C THR A 24 -34.08 16.59 20.19
N GLU A 25 -33.40 15.98 21.16
CA GLU A 25 -32.23 16.38 21.93
C GLU A 25 -31.66 15.20 22.75
N THR A 26 -30.33 15.18 22.86
CA THR A 26 -29.55 15.08 24.11
C THR A 26 -29.67 13.83 25.00
N THR A 27 -28.64 12.97 24.93
CA THR A 27 -28.00 12.43 26.14
C THR A 27 -26.50 12.32 25.89
N THR A 28 -25.81 13.40 26.22
CA THR A 28 -24.39 13.41 26.58
C THR A 28 -24.23 12.75 27.94
N ASP A 29 -23.46 11.67 28.02
CA ASP A 29 -22.78 11.28 29.25
C ASP A 29 -21.36 10.80 28.90
N ASN A 30 -20.46 11.77 28.97
CA ASN A 30 -19.17 11.73 29.65
C ASN A 30 -18.48 10.35 29.81
N LEU A 31 -17.42 10.12 29.03
CA LEU A 31 -16.38 9.16 29.41
C LEU A 31 -14.99 9.68 29.01
N THR A 32 -14.61 10.81 29.61
CA THR A 32 -13.22 11.16 29.88
C THR A 32 -13.03 11.16 31.39
N ASP A 33 -12.58 10.02 31.92
CA ASP A 33 -11.69 9.90 33.09
C ASP A 33 -11.56 8.41 33.42
N ASN A 34 -10.46 7.78 33.02
CA ASN A 34 -9.61 7.09 33.98
C ASN A 34 -8.24 6.76 33.35
N LEU A 35 -7.36 7.76 33.36
CA LEU A 35 -5.93 7.55 33.55
C LEU A 35 -5.73 7.40 35.06
N THR A 36 -5.45 6.20 35.56
CA THR A 36 -4.35 5.90 36.49
C THR A 36 -4.48 4.48 37.07
N GLU A 37 -3.30 3.91 37.30
CA GLU A 37 -2.97 2.72 38.11
C GLU A 37 -2.88 1.35 37.40
N ASP A 38 -1.76 0.70 37.69
CA ASP A 38 -1.27 -0.63 37.30
C ASP A 38 -0.64 -0.76 35.88
N ALA A 39 0.67 -0.94 35.69
CA ALA A 39 1.71 -1.43 36.58
C ALA A 39 3.08 -0.81 36.22
N THR A 40 3.71 -0.20 37.21
CA THR A 40 5.16 -0.04 37.31
C THR A 40 5.77 -1.33 37.88
N GLU A 41 7.05 -1.55 37.55
CA GLU A 41 7.94 -2.60 38.06
C GLU A 41 7.88 -3.94 37.31
N ASP A 42 8.79 -4.15 36.35
CA ASP A 42 9.94 -5.04 36.61
C ASP A 42 11.01 -4.93 35.50
N ALA A 43 12.25 -4.79 35.96
CA ALA A 43 13.52 -5.11 35.32
C ALA A 43 13.82 -4.67 33.86
N THR A 44 14.62 -3.61 33.72
CA THR A 44 15.93 -3.70 33.03
C THR A 44 16.88 -2.63 33.58
N GLU A 45 17.55 -2.95 34.69
CA GLU A 45 18.93 -2.50 34.90
C GLU A 45 19.82 -3.42 34.05
N ASP A 46 20.66 -2.85 33.20
CA ASP A 46 22.12 -2.92 33.33
C ASP A 46 22.81 -2.71 31.97
N ALA A 47 23.80 -1.81 32.03
CA ALA A 47 24.95 -1.67 31.15
C ALA A 47 24.73 -1.57 29.63
N THR A 48 24.95 -0.36 29.10
CA THR A 48 26.22 -0.10 28.40
C THR A 48 26.42 1.41 28.28
N GLU A 49 27.25 1.90 29.20
CA GLU A 49 27.95 3.17 29.04
C GLU A 49 29.01 3.06 27.93
N ASP A 50 29.08 4.16 27.19
CA ASP A 50 30.33 4.84 26.82
C ASP A 50 31.16 4.25 25.68
N ALA A 51 31.03 4.89 24.52
CA ALA A 51 32.20 5.32 23.77
C ALA A 51 31.84 6.47 22.83
N THR A 52 32.56 7.58 23.00
CA THR A 52 33.01 8.53 21.97
C THR A 52 31.90 9.41 21.36
N GLU A 53 32.01 10.73 21.28
CA GLU A 53 33.14 11.63 21.14
C GLU A 53 32.58 13.05 21.34
N ASP A 54 33.28 13.95 22.00
CA ASP A 54 33.27 15.34 21.52
C ASP A 54 34.59 16.03 21.83
N ALA A 55 35.10 16.69 20.80
CA ALA A 55 36.36 17.41 20.80
C ALA A 55 36.06 18.86 20.40
N THR A 56 36.85 19.77 20.99
CA THR A 56 36.97 21.21 20.64
C THR A 56 35.78 22.05 21.15
N GLU A 57 35.89 23.23 21.78
CA GLU A 57 36.80 24.37 21.77
C GLU A 57 36.59 25.12 23.13
N ASP A 58 37.63 25.61 23.81
CA ASP A 58 38.04 27.04 23.87
C ASP A 58 37.88 27.66 25.28
N MET A 59 38.75 28.65 25.53
CA MET A 59 38.64 29.75 26.47
C MET A 59 39.10 29.57 27.95
N THR A 60 40.37 29.93 28.16
CA THR A 60 40.93 30.80 29.23
C THR A 60 40.47 30.63 30.69
N ASP A 61 41.40 30.42 31.62
CA ASP A 61 42.04 31.52 32.41
C ASP A 61 42.69 31.02 33.74
N THR A 62 43.91 31.52 33.97
CA THR A 62 44.62 31.81 35.24
C THR A 62 44.72 30.82 36.43
N THR A 63 45.92 30.23 36.55
CA THR A 63 46.95 30.28 37.65
C THR A 63 46.60 29.92 39.14
N PRO A 64 47.57 29.69 40.05
CA PRO A 64 48.02 28.35 40.49
C PRO A 64 48.00 28.13 42.02
N SER A 65 48.21 26.90 42.51
CA SER A 65 48.79 26.73 43.87
C SER A 65 49.53 25.41 44.09
N ARG A 66 50.52 25.50 44.98
CA ARG A 66 51.67 24.62 45.24
C ARG A 66 51.38 23.47 46.21
N GLY A 67 52.25 22.45 46.17
CA GLY A 67 52.61 21.59 47.31
C GLY A 67 52.89 20.14 46.88
N ARG A 68 54.10 19.76 46.45
CA ARG A 68 55.34 19.50 47.21
C ARG A 68 55.37 18.14 47.94
N THR A 69 56.12 17.23 47.31
CA THR A 69 57.02 16.16 47.81
C THR A 69 56.48 14.92 48.50
N ASP A 70 56.67 13.82 47.76
CA ASP A 70 56.94 12.46 48.20
C ASP A 70 57.94 12.32 49.35
N GLY A 71 57.71 11.27 50.13
CA GLY A 71 58.67 10.69 51.04
C GLY A 71 58.52 9.16 51.12
N SER A 72 59.62 8.49 50.78
CA SER A 72 60.06 7.19 51.30
C SER A 72 59.61 5.91 50.59
N SER A 73 60.51 5.46 49.71
CA SER A 73 60.71 4.10 49.23
C SER A 73 60.86 3.07 50.36
N GLY A 74 60.31 1.87 50.12
CA GLY A 74 60.62 0.65 50.84
C GLY A 74 60.24 -0.56 49.99
N VAL A 75 61.19 -1.06 49.20
CA VAL A 75 61.03 -2.28 48.39
C VAL A 75 61.43 -3.49 49.22
N THR A 76 60.54 -4.48 49.33
CA THR A 76 60.90 -5.90 49.41
C THR A 76 60.00 -6.69 48.45
N PRO A 77 60.54 -7.66 47.69
CA PRO A 77 59.80 -8.32 46.62
C PRO A 77 59.08 -9.57 47.14
N ALA A 78 57.78 -9.70 46.85
CA ALA A 78 57.04 -10.94 47.04
C ALA A 78 56.30 -11.32 45.74
N THR A 79 56.91 -12.29 45.05
CA THR A 79 56.31 -13.32 44.20
C THR A 79 55.38 -12.92 43.04
N SER A 80 56.03 -12.71 41.90
CA SER A 80 55.47 -12.82 40.55
C SER A 80 55.03 -14.26 40.22
N ARG A 81 53.77 -14.59 40.44
CA ARG A 81 53.12 -15.77 39.80
C ARG A 81 51.75 -15.51 39.18
N ARG A 82 51.35 -14.24 39.02
CA ARG A 82 50.10 -13.84 38.34
C ARG A 82 50.30 -13.04 37.03
N ARG A 83 51.49 -13.09 36.41
CA ARG A 83 51.73 -12.47 35.09
C ARG A 83 51.84 -13.48 33.93
N ALA A 84 52.16 -14.74 34.21
CA ALA A 84 52.33 -15.75 33.16
C ALA A 84 51.00 -16.25 32.59
N THR A 85 49.94 -16.34 33.40
CA THR A 85 48.60 -16.73 32.92
C THR A 85 47.92 -15.60 32.17
N TRP A 86 48.15 -14.35 32.57
CA TRP A 86 47.62 -13.17 31.87
C TRP A 86 48.24 -12.95 30.48
N GLY A 87 49.52 -13.30 30.31
CA GLY A 87 50.21 -13.20 29.02
C GLY A 87 49.67 -14.13 27.92
N VAL A 88 48.95 -15.19 28.29
CA VAL A 88 48.32 -16.14 27.34
C VAL A 88 46.80 -15.96 27.29
N LEU A 89 46.17 -15.63 28.42
CA LEU A 89 44.72 -15.50 28.49
C LEU A 89 44.22 -14.26 27.73
N VAL A 90 44.91 -13.12 27.85
CA VAL A 90 44.54 -11.90 27.12
C VAL A 90 44.58 -12.10 25.60
N PRO A 91 45.68 -12.57 24.97
CA PRO A 91 45.70 -12.77 23.51
C PRO A 91 44.70 -13.81 23.04
N LEU A 92 44.42 -14.84 23.84
CA LEU A 92 43.43 -15.87 23.52
C LEU A 92 42.01 -15.29 23.51
N VAL A 93 41.65 -14.51 24.53
CA VAL A 93 40.34 -13.85 24.60
C VAL A 93 40.20 -12.80 23.50
N THR A 94 41.22 -12.00 23.22
CA THR A 94 41.18 -11.03 22.11
C THR A 94 41.11 -11.72 20.75
N ALA A 95 41.78 -12.86 20.56
CA ALA A 95 41.66 -13.65 19.33
C ALA A 95 40.26 -14.25 19.19
N GLY A 96 39.66 -14.73 20.28
CA GLY A 96 38.28 -15.21 20.30
C GLY A 96 37.27 -14.09 20.00
N ALA A 97 37.43 -12.93 20.62
CA ALA A 97 36.61 -11.75 20.37
C ALA A 97 36.78 -11.26 18.93
N GLY A 98 38.00 -11.20 18.41
CA GLY A 98 38.28 -10.84 17.02
C GLY A 98 37.70 -11.84 16.03
N LEU A 99 37.73 -13.14 16.34
CA LEU A 99 37.11 -14.19 15.54
C LEU A 99 35.57 -14.06 15.54
N MET A 100 34.97 -13.78 16.70
CA MET A 100 33.53 -13.51 16.81
C MET A 100 33.14 -12.25 16.04
N PHE A 101 33.95 -11.18 16.12
CA PHE A 101 33.74 -9.95 15.38
C PHE A 101 33.86 -10.18 13.87
N ALA A 102 34.86 -10.96 13.43
CA ALA A 102 35.04 -11.33 12.03
C ALA A 102 33.91 -12.23 11.51
N MET A 103 33.47 -13.22 12.30
CA MET A 103 32.33 -14.06 11.94
C MET A 103 31.03 -13.27 11.92
N SER A 104 30.80 -12.36 12.88
CA SER A 104 29.65 -11.46 12.90
C SER A 104 29.67 -10.55 11.68
N PHE A 105 30.83 -9.98 11.32
CA PHE A 105 30.99 -9.16 10.13
C PHE A 105 30.74 -9.95 8.83
N GLN A 106 31.25 -11.18 8.73
CA GLN A 106 31.05 -12.06 7.58
C GLN A 106 29.59 -12.54 7.47
N ALA A 107 28.93 -12.81 8.60
CA ALA A 107 27.52 -13.18 8.67
C ALA A 107 26.61 -11.98 8.37
N ALA A 108 27.00 -10.77 8.77
CA ALA A 108 26.28 -9.52 8.54
C ALA A 108 26.42 -8.97 7.10
N GLN A 109 27.26 -9.58 6.26
CA GLN A 109 27.48 -9.22 4.85
C GLN A 109 27.76 -7.72 4.60
N GLY A 110 28.25 -6.98 5.61
CA GLY A 110 28.62 -5.58 5.46
C GLY A 110 27.49 -4.64 5.01
N SER A 111 26.25 -4.87 5.45
CA SER A 111 25.16 -3.93 5.18
C SER A 111 25.35 -2.63 5.98
N ASP A 112 25.50 -1.51 5.26
CA ASP A 112 25.57 -0.15 5.79
C ASP A 112 24.22 0.19 6.47
N LEU A 113 24.26 0.68 7.71
CA LEU A 113 23.08 0.97 8.56
C LEU A 113 22.24 2.17 8.08
N ARG A 114 22.47 2.66 6.86
CA ARG A 114 21.58 3.62 6.19
C ARG A 114 20.40 2.89 5.56
N ALA A 115 19.44 2.52 6.40
CA ALA A 115 18.19 1.84 6.02
C ALA A 115 17.45 2.47 4.83
N ASP A 116 17.60 3.78 4.60
CA ASP A 116 16.99 4.50 3.48
C ASP A 116 17.51 4.09 2.09
N ARG A 117 18.72 3.54 1.98
CA ARG A 117 19.28 3.14 0.66
C ARG A 117 18.91 1.73 0.21
N ASP A 118 18.51 0.87 1.14
CA ASP A 118 18.15 -0.52 0.83
C ASP A 118 16.65 -0.73 0.64
N LEU A 119 15.82 0.23 1.07
CA LEU A 119 14.37 0.16 0.90
C LEU A 119 13.94 0.06 -0.58
N PRO A 120 14.51 0.81 -1.55
CA PRO A 120 14.21 0.61 -2.95
C PRO A 120 14.59 -0.79 -3.46
N ALA A 121 15.71 -1.35 -2.99
CA ALA A 121 16.15 -2.69 -3.37
C ALA A 121 15.23 -3.77 -2.79
N LEU A 122 14.75 -3.60 -1.56
CA LEU A 122 13.77 -4.47 -0.92
C LEU A 122 12.42 -4.45 -1.65
N ILE A 123 11.95 -3.28 -2.08
CA ILE A 123 10.72 -3.14 -2.89
C ILE A 123 10.89 -3.87 -4.22
N ILE A 124 11.97 -3.61 -4.97
CA ILE A 124 12.25 -4.27 -6.25
C ILE A 124 12.34 -5.80 -6.07
N ALA A 125 13.02 -6.28 -5.03
CA ALA A 125 13.10 -7.70 -4.72
C ALA A 125 11.74 -8.28 -4.32
N GLY A 126 10.92 -7.52 -3.59
CA GLY A 126 9.54 -7.86 -3.25
C GLY A 126 8.66 -8.02 -4.49
N ASP A 127 8.66 -7.02 -5.36
CA ASP A 127 7.92 -7.01 -6.63
C ASP A 127 8.34 -8.16 -7.54
N ALA A 128 9.65 -8.45 -7.62
CA ALA A 128 10.18 -9.58 -8.39
C ALA A 128 9.64 -10.92 -7.87
N ARG A 129 9.63 -11.12 -6.54
CA ARG A 129 9.05 -12.34 -5.92
C ARG A 129 7.54 -12.46 -6.16
N VAL A 130 6.80 -11.35 -6.08
CA VAL A 130 5.37 -11.34 -6.39
C VAL A 130 5.15 -11.68 -7.87
N ALA A 131 5.95 -11.12 -8.78
CA ALA A 131 5.88 -11.40 -10.21
C ALA A 131 6.15 -12.87 -10.54
N GLU A 132 7.18 -13.47 -9.93
CA GLU A 132 7.48 -14.90 -10.09
C GLU A 132 6.31 -15.77 -9.62
N LYS A 133 5.74 -15.48 -8.45
CA LYS A 133 4.60 -16.22 -7.92
C LYS A 133 3.36 -16.10 -8.81
N VAL A 134 3.09 -14.91 -9.36
CA VAL A 134 1.99 -14.70 -10.31
C VAL A 134 2.20 -15.52 -11.59
N GLN A 135 3.42 -15.53 -12.14
CA GLN A 135 3.74 -16.37 -13.31
C GLN A 135 3.59 -17.86 -13.02
N ARG A 136 4.00 -18.30 -11.83
CA ARG A 136 3.81 -19.67 -11.36
C ARG A 136 2.33 -20.04 -11.28
N LEU A 137 1.50 -19.17 -10.71
CA LEU A 137 0.05 -19.37 -10.62
C LEU A 137 -0.60 -19.47 -11.99
N ASP A 138 -0.26 -18.58 -12.92
CA ASP A 138 -0.78 -18.62 -14.30
C ASP A 138 -0.37 -19.91 -15.03
N ALA A 139 0.88 -20.37 -14.86
CA ALA A 139 1.34 -21.62 -15.44
C ALA A 139 0.60 -22.85 -14.87
N LEU A 140 0.42 -22.91 -13.55
CA LEU A 140 -0.32 -23.99 -12.89
C LEU A 140 -1.80 -23.98 -13.29
N GLN A 141 -2.42 -22.81 -13.41
CA GLN A 141 -3.81 -22.70 -13.86
C GLN A 141 -3.98 -23.27 -15.27
N LYS A 142 -3.07 -22.91 -16.20
CA LYS A 142 -3.08 -23.45 -17.56
C LYS A 142 -2.91 -24.97 -17.61
N GLU A 143 -2.09 -25.53 -16.71
CA GLU A 143 -1.93 -26.97 -16.58
C GLU A 143 -3.24 -27.65 -16.11
N VAL A 144 -3.89 -27.08 -15.09
CA VAL A 144 -5.20 -27.55 -14.60
C VAL A 144 -6.27 -27.48 -15.68
N ASP A 145 -6.33 -26.39 -16.43
CA ASP A 145 -7.29 -26.22 -17.53
C ASP A 145 -7.05 -27.26 -18.64
N GLY A 146 -5.78 -27.52 -18.98
CA GLY A 146 -5.39 -28.53 -19.96
C GLY A 146 -5.76 -29.95 -19.54
N LEU A 147 -5.51 -30.31 -18.28
CA LEU A 147 -5.87 -31.62 -17.73
C LEU A 147 -7.38 -31.81 -17.64
N SER A 148 -8.11 -30.77 -17.25
CA SER A 148 -9.59 -30.78 -17.18
C SER A 148 -10.20 -30.96 -18.57
N ALA A 149 -9.67 -30.27 -19.59
CA ALA A 149 -10.11 -30.42 -20.97
C ALA A 149 -9.82 -31.82 -21.54
N ALA A 150 -8.69 -32.43 -21.18
CA ALA A 150 -8.36 -33.80 -21.61
C ALA A 150 -9.24 -34.87 -20.96
N SER A 151 -9.72 -34.62 -19.74
CA SER A 151 -10.52 -35.57 -18.95
C SER A 151 -12.04 -35.42 -19.18
N GLY A 152 -12.50 -34.25 -19.64
CA GLY A 152 -13.91 -33.95 -19.93
C GLY A 152 -14.65 -34.97 -20.82
N PRO A 153 -14.04 -35.52 -21.89
CA PRO A 153 -14.71 -36.54 -22.72
C PRO A 153 -14.99 -37.87 -22.00
N THR A 154 -14.24 -38.16 -20.93
CA THR A 154 -14.32 -39.43 -20.19
C THR A 154 -15.26 -39.34 -18.98
N ASP A 155 -15.50 -38.14 -18.46
CA ASP A 155 -16.34 -37.91 -17.29
C ASP A 155 -17.37 -36.80 -17.55
N ALA A 156 -18.65 -37.19 -17.60
CA ALA A 156 -19.77 -36.28 -17.85
C ALA A 156 -19.90 -35.17 -16.78
N ARG A 157 -19.51 -35.44 -15.53
CA ARG A 157 -19.51 -34.45 -14.45
C ARG A 157 -18.43 -33.39 -14.67
N ILE A 158 -17.22 -33.82 -15.05
CA ILE A 158 -16.12 -32.89 -15.38
C ILE A 158 -16.51 -32.03 -16.59
N ALA A 159 -17.13 -32.62 -17.61
CA ALA A 159 -17.63 -31.86 -18.76
C ALA A 159 -18.66 -30.80 -18.36
N GLN A 160 -19.64 -31.14 -17.52
CA GLN A 160 -20.65 -30.20 -17.05
C GLN A 160 -20.05 -29.05 -16.22
N LEU A 161 -19.15 -29.36 -15.29
CA LEU A 161 -18.47 -28.35 -14.48
C LEU A 161 -17.59 -27.42 -15.32
N THR A 162 -16.85 -27.98 -16.28
CA THR A 162 -16.03 -27.21 -17.21
C THR A 162 -16.88 -26.27 -18.07
N GLN A 163 -18.03 -26.73 -18.54
CA GLN A 163 -18.96 -25.90 -19.31
C GLN A 163 -19.51 -24.75 -18.47
N ARG A 164 -19.95 -25.03 -17.23
CA ARG A 164 -20.42 -24.00 -16.30
C ARG A 164 -19.33 -23.00 -15.93
N ALA A 165 -18.09 -23.46 -15.76
CA ALA A 165 -16.95 -22.58 -15.53
C ALA A 165 -16.71 -21.64 -16.72
N LYS A 166 -16.80 -22.14 -17.96
CA LYS A 166 -16.67 -21.31 -19.18
C LYS A 166 -17.76 -20.25 -19.30
N GLU A 167 -18.99 -20.57 -18.90
CA GLU A 167 -20.11 -19.63 -18.90
C GLU A 167 -19.91 -18.48 -17.90
N LEU A 168 -19.30 -18.77 -16.74
CA LEU A 168 -19.03 -17.79 -15.69
C LEU A 168 -17.71 -17.03 -15.87
N ALA A 169 -16.80 -17.55 -16.69
CA ALA A 169 -15.45 -17.02 -16.83
C ALA A 169 -15.38 -15.52 -17.24
N PRO A 170 -16.26 -14.99 -18.10
CA PRO A 170 -16.30 -13.55 -18.39
C PRO A 170 -16.65 -12.70 -17.17
N GLU A 171 -17.66 -13.10 -16.39
CA GLU A 171 -18.11 -12.38 -15.19
C GLU A 171 -17.08 -12.45 -14.05
N ALA A 172 -16.41 -13.60 -13.92
CA ALA A 172 -15.28 -13.77 -13.00
C ALA A 172 -13.98 -13.12 -13.51
N ALA A 173 -14.00 -12.50 -14.70
CA ALA A 173 -12.85 -11.92 -15.39
C ALA A 173 -11.67 -12.88 -15.64
N THR A 174 -11.90 -14.19 -15.62
CA THR A 174 -10.86 -15.22 -15.86
C THR A 174 -10.61 -15.48 -17.34
N THR A 175 -11.18 -14.65 -18.23
CA THR A 175 -10.84 -14.61 -19.66
C THR A 175 -10.30 -13.25 -20.08
N THR A 176 -9.52 -13.24 -21.16
CA THR A 176 -9.10 -12.03 -21.85
C THR A 176 -10.32 -11.21 -22.29
N ALA A 177 -10.31 -9.91 -22.02
CA ALA A 177 -11.32 -8.96 -22.50
C ALA A 177 -10.72 -8.09 -23.61
N LYS A 178 -11.50 -7.80 -24.66
CA LYS A 178 -11.09 -6.93 -25.76
C LYS A 178 -12.23 -6.01 -26.16
N GLY A 179 -11.91 -4.79 -26.57
CA GLY A 179 -12.90 -3.85 -27.07
C GLY A 179 -12.43 -2.41 -27.03
N PRO A 180 -13.27 -1.48 -27.50
CA PRO A 180 -13.00 -0.05 -27.38
C PRO A 180 -13.09 0.37 -25.91
N GLY A 181 -12.48 1.52 -25.60
CA GLY A 181 -12.49 1.99 -24.23
C GLY A 181 -11.83 3.34 -24.00
N VAL A 182 -11.67 3.66 -22.72
CA VAL A 182 -11.00 4.88 -22.23
C VAL A 182 -9.81 4.53 -21.34
N GLU A 183 -8.79 5.37 -21.38
CA GLU A 183 -7.70 5.43 -20.40
C GLU A 183 -7.77 6.77 -19.68
N VAL A 184 -7.94 6.74 -18.36
CA VAL A 184 -7.85 7.90 -17.48
C VAL A 184 -6.48 7.87 -16.81
N THR A 185 -5.72 8.95 -16.94
CA THR A 185 -4.41 9.11 -16.29
C THR A 185 -4.52 10.17 -15.21
N LEU A 186 -4.20 9.80 -13.97
CA LEU A 186 -4.06 10.69 -12.82
C LEU A 186 -2.59 10.87 -12.50
N ASN A 187 -2.14 12.09 -12.20
CA ASN A 187 -0.74 12.35 -11.88
C ASN A 187 -0.61 13.40 -10.77
N ASP A 188 0.44 13.26 -9.96
CA ASP A 188 0.81 14.29 -8.99
C ASP A 188 1.12 15.61 -9.70
N ALA A 189 0.96 16.71 -8.98
CA ALA A 189 1.27 18.02 -9.53
C ALA A 189 2.79 18.19 -9.68
N GLN A 190 3.23 18.77 -10.80
CA GLN A 190 4.65 19.06 -11.04
C GLN A 190 5.05 20.40 -10.41
N ARG A 191 4.84 20.57 -9.10
CA ARG A 191 5.20 21.77 -8.35
C ARG A 191 5.68 21.43 -6.94
N SER A 192 6.49 22.32 -6.35
CA SER A 192 6.94 22.16 -4.96
C SER A 192 5.89 22.68 -3.98
N ALA A 193 5.87 22.12 -2.77
CA ALA A 193 4.98 22.58 -1.71
C ALA A 193 5.18 24.07 -1.38
N ASP A 194 6.41 24.57 -1.45
CA ASP A 194 6.74 25.99 -1.20
C ASP A 194 6.14 26.96 -2.25
N SER A 195 5.74 26.43 -3.40
CA SER A 195 5.13 27.23 -4.49
C SER A 195 3.61 27.29 -4.42
N LEU A 196 3.00 26.66 -3.39
CA LEU A 196 1.56 26.57 -3.27
C LEU A 196 0.94 27.87 -2.73
N PRO A 197 -0.30 28.21 -3.18
CA PRO A 197 -1.04 29.31 -2.58
C PRO A 197 -1.34 29.04 -1.10
N ASN A 198 -1.54 30.11 -0.33
CA ASN A 198 -1.92 30.01 1.08
C ASN A 198 -3.18 29.16 1.25
N GLY A 199 -3.14 28.20 2.18
CA GLY A 199 -4.25 27.29 2.46
C GLY A 199 -4.10 25.90 1.83
N TYR A 200 -3.11 25.70 0.95
CA TYR A 200 -2.74 24.39 0.41
C TYR A 200 -1.44 23.87 1.06
N THR A 201 -1.28 22.55 1.01
CA THR A 201 -0.22 21.77 1.64
C THR A 201 0.41 20.79 0.66
N ALA A 202 1.52 20.17 1.05
CA ALA A 202 2.16 19.14 0.25
C ALA A 202 1.24 17.92 -0.03
N ASP A 203 0.25 17.67 0.81
CA ASP A 203 -0.71 16.58 0.61
C ASP A 203 -1.66 16.88 -0.56
N ASP A 204 -1.99 18.15 -0.81
CA ASP A 204 -2.93 18.55 -1.86
C ASP A 204 -2.38 18.35 -3.29
N ILE A 205 -1.07 18.20 -3.45
CA ILE A 205 -0.41 17.98 -4.76
C ILE A 205 -0.19 16.50 -5.10
N VAL A 206 -0.72 15.60 -4.28
CA VAL A 206 -0.59 14.16 -4.41
C VAL A 206 -1.93 13.56 -4.83
N VAL A 207 -1.89 12.55 -5.70
CA VAL A 207 -3.08 11.74 -6.01
C VAL A 207 -3.31 10.73 -4.90
N HIS A 208 -4.51 10.74 -4.32
CA HIS A 208 -4.86 9.83 -3.22
C HIS A 208 -5.72 8.64 -3.69
N GLN A 209 -5.91 7.68 -2.79
CA GLN A 209 -6.72 6.49 -3.04
C GLN A 209 -8.16 6.84 -3.43
N GLN A 210 -8.79 7.82 -2.78
CA GLN A 210 -10.17 8.21 -3.08
C GLN A 210 -10.34 8.72 -4.52
N ASP A 211 -9.30 9.33 -5.09
CA ASP A 211 -9.36 9.88 -6.46
C ASP A 211 -9.38 8.75 -7.49
N VAL A 212 -8.47 7.77 -7.33
CA VAL A 212 -8.44 6.56 -8.17
C VAL A 212 -9.72 5.77 -7.99
N GLN A 213 -10.19 5.58 -6.76
CA GLN A 213 -11.44 4.87 -6.48
C GLN A 213 -12.65 5.60 -7.09
N GLY A 214 -12.68 6.93 -7.05
CA GLY A 214 -13.71 7.75 -7.68
C GLY A 214 -13.80 7.51 -9.18
N VAL A 215 -12.66 7.55 -9.88
CA VAL A 215 -12.58 7.24 -11.32
C VAL A 215 -13.02 5.82 -11.63
N VAL A 216 -12.54 4.84 -10.84
CA VAL A 216 -12.93 3.42 -10.98
C VAL A 216 -14.45 3.27 -10.85
N ASN A 217 -15.04 3.87 -9.82
CA ASN A 217 -16.48 3.78 -9.57
C ASN A 217 -17.29 4.46 -10.68
N ALA A 218 -16.87 5.65 -11.13
CA ALA A 218 -17.51 6.37 -12.23
C ALA A 218 -17.52 5.53 -13.52
N LEU A 219 -16.41 4.89 -13.86
CA LEU A 219 -16.31 4.03 -15.05
C LEU A 219 -17.22 2.80 -14.95
N TRP A 220 -17.27 2.13 -13.78
CA TRP A 220 -18.19 1.01 -13.57
C TRP A 220 -19.66 1.44 -13.64
N ALA A 221 -20.03 2.54 -12.98
CA ALA A 221 -21.38 3.09 -13.04
C ALA A 221 -21.78 3.49 -14.47
N SER A 222 -20.80 3.85 -15.30
CA SER A 222 -20.98 4.21 -16.70
C SER A 222 -21.01 3.02 -17.66
N GLY A 223 -20.93 1.78 -17.16
CA GLY A 223 -21.06 0.58 -17.98
C GLY A 223 -19.74 0.06 -18.57
N ALA A 224 -18.60 0.36 -17.93
CA ALA A 224 -17.39 -0.42 -18.18
C ALA A 224 -17.67 -1.91 -17.96
N THR A 225 -17.15 -2.78 -18.84
CA THR A 225 -17.32 -4.24 -18.77
C THR A 225 -16.03 -4.95 -18.35
N ALA A 226 -14.89 -4.28 -18.47
CA ALA A 226 -13.62 -4.73 -17.94
C ALA A 226 -12.74 -3.52 -17.61
N MET A 227 -11.84 -3.67 -16.64
CA MET A 227 -10.97 -2.59 -16.21
C MET A 227 -9.58 -3.09 -15.81
N MET A 228 -8.58 -2.26 -16.03
CA MET A 228 -7.25 -2.39 -15.46
C MET A 228 -6.83 -1.12 -14.76
N ILE A 229 -6.07 -1.25 -13.68
CA ILE A 229 -5.30 -0.17 -13.09
C ILE A 229 -3.84 -0.54 -13.27
N GLN A 230 -3.08 0.31 -13.95
CA GLN A 230 -1.73 0.01 -14.43
C GLN A 230 -1.70 -1.25 -15.31
N ASP A 231 -1.11 -2.33 -14.81
CA ASP A 231 -1.00 -3.67 -15.41
C ASP A 231 -1.87 -4.72 -14.69
N GLN A 232 -2.67 -4.32 -13.69
CA GLN A 232 -3.50 -5.24 -12.91
C GLN A 232 -4.95 -5.27 -13.40
N ARG A 233 -5.45 -6.48 -13.72
CA ARG A 233 -6.88 -6.70 -14.03
C ARG A 233 -7.70 -6.51 -12.76
N VAL A 234 -8.73 -5.67 -12.83
CA VAL A 234 -9.61 -5.33 -11.71
C VAL A 234 -10.88 -6.17 -11.75
N ILE A 235 -11.28 -6.69 -10.60
CA ILE A 235 -12.54 -7.40 -10.33
C ILE A 235 -13.24 -6.81 -9.11
N SER A 236 -14.43 -7.30 -8.77
CA SER A 236 -15.22 -6.81 -7.63
C SER A 236 -14.52 -6.89 -6.27
N THR A 237 -13.57 -7.81 -6.11
CA THR A 237 -12.77 -7.97 -4.88
C THR A 237 -11.41 -7.28 -4.94
N SER A 238 -11.10 -6.58 -6.04
CA SER A 238 -9.88 -5.77 -6.15
C SER A 238 -10.01 -4.51 -5.31
N ALA A 239 -8.94 -4.15 -4.62
CA ALA A 239 -8.88 -2.95 -3.81
C ALA A 239 -7.65 -2.10 -4.16
N VAL A 240 -7.84 -0.79 -4.20
CA VAL A 240 -6.77 0.21 -4.26
C VAL A 240 -6.46 0.61 -2.83
N ARG A 241 -5.21 0.47 -2.39
CA ARG A 241 -4.79 0.81 -1.02
C ARG A 241 -3.69 1.84 -1.02
N CYS A 242 -3.86 2.95 -0.33
CA CYS A 242 -2.79 3.92 -0.13
C CYS A 242 -1.76 3.40 0.88
N VAL A 243 -0.48 3.53 0.56
CA VAL A 243 0.64 3.37 1.50
C VAL A 243 1.65 4.48 1.23
N GLY A 244 1.69 5.47 2.13
CA GLY A 244 2.47 6.69 1.93
C GLY A 244 2.00 7.44 0.68
N ASN A 245 2.94 7.78 -0.20
CA ASN A 245 2.68 8.49 -1.46
C ASN A 245 2.48 7.55 -2.66
N THR A 246 2.17 6.27 -2.39
CA THR A 246 2.06 5.22 -3.41
C THR A 246 0.80 4.39 -3.21
N LEU A 247 0.37 3.73 -4.27
CA LEU A 247 -0.77 2.82 -4.22
C LEU A 247 -0.28 1.38 -4.29
N ILE A 248 -0.84 0.53 -3.43
CA ILE A 248 -0.67 -0.91 -3.50
C ILE A 248 -1.88 -1.53 -4.20
N LEU A 249 -1.60 -2.26 -5.27
CA LEU A 249 -2.59 -3.07 -5.98
C LEU A 249 -2.10 -4.52 -6.03
N GLN A 250 -2.88 -5.44 -5.47
CA GLN A 250 -2.57 -6.88 -5.48
C GLN A 250 -1.15 -7.21 -4.97
N GLY A 251 -0.68 -6.45 -3.97
CA GLY A 251 0.64 -6.63 -3.36
C GLY A 251 1.81 -5.99 -4.11
N ARG A 252 1.55 -5.23 -5.18
CA ARG A 252 2.55 -4.44 -5.92
C ARG A 252 2.40 -2.96 -5.67
N VAL A 253 3.52 -2.25 -5.58
CA VAL A 253 3.55 -0.80 -5.35
C VAL A 253 3.56 -0.06 -6.68
N TYR A 254 2.76 1.00 -6.78
CA TYR A 254 2.71 1.88 -7.94
C TYR A 254 2.83 3.34 -7.52
N ALA A 255 3.68 4.06 -8.24
CA ALA A 255 3.77 5.51 -8.20
C ALA A 255 2.95 6.12 -9.35
N PRO A 256 2.57 7.41 -9.24
CA PRO A 256 1.99 8.16 -10.34
C PRO A 256 2.96 8.21 -11.55
N PRO A 257 2.45 8.35 -12.79
CA PRO A 257 1.04 8.47 -13.14
C PRO A 257 0.26 7.15 -13.02
N TYR A 258 -0.95 7.24 -12.48
CA TYR A 258 -1.90 6.14 -12.37
C TYR A 258 -2.79 6.07 -13.60
N ARG A 259 -2.72 4.96 -14.34
CA ARG A 259 -3.48 4.72 -15.57
C ARG A 259 -4.60 3.73 -15.30
N ILE A 260 -5.83 4.20 -15.38
CA ILE A 260 -7.05 3.41 -15.28
C ILE A 260 -7.59 3.20 -16.69
N LYS A 261 -7.55 1.97 -17.20
CA LYS A 261 -8.08 1.60 -18.52
C LYS A 261 -9.39 0.86 -18.35
N ALA A 262 -10.42 1.23 -19.09
CA ALA A 262 -11.71 0.55 -19.07
C ALA A 262 -12.19 0.24 -20.49
N ILE A 263 -12.71 -0.96 -20.70
CA ILE A 263 -13.39 -1.39 -21.92
C ILE A 263 -14.88 -1.19 -21.73
N GLY A 264 -15.56 -0.63 -22.73
CA GLY A 264 -16.99 -0.36 -22.68
C GLY A 264 -17.44 0.63 -23.76
N ASP A 265 -18.66 1.13 -23.62
CA ASP A 265 -19.16 2.23 -24.45
C ASP A 265 -18.40 3.53 -24.11
N VAL A 266 -17.60 4.01 -25.06
CA VAL A 266 -16.68 5.14 -24.85
C VAL A 266 -17.42 6.43 -24.53
N ASP A 267 -18.53 6.70 -25.23
CA ASP A 267 -19.27 7.96 -25.07
C ASP A 267 -19.99 7.97 -23.73
N ARG A 268 -20.58 6.84 -23.33
CA ARG A 268 -21.19 6.67 -22.01
C ARG A 268 -20.18 6.80 -20.88
N MET A 269 -19.00 6.19 -21.02
CA MET A 269 -17.93 6.30 -20.01
C MET A 269 -17.41 7.73 -19.88
N ARG A 270 -17.24 8.46 -20.99
CA ARG A 270 -16.85 9.87 -20.95
C ARG A 270 -17.93 10.73 -20.29
N ALA A 271 -19.18 10.59 -20.71
CA ALA A 271 -20.29 11.34 -20.14
C ALA A 271 -20.43 11.08 -18.64
N GLY A 272 -20.23 9.84 -18.18
CA GLY A 272 -20.28 9.52 -16.77
C GLY A 272 -19.07 10.01 -15.97
N LEU A 273 -17.86 10.00 -16.54
CA LEU A 273 -16.71 10.68 -15.93
C LEU A 273 -16.94 12.20 -15.79
N ASP A 274 -17.60 12.82 -16.78
CA ASP A 274 -17.91 14.24 -16.75
C ASP A 274 -18.97 14.57 -15.69
N ALA A 275 -19.99 13.70 -15.54
CA ALA A 275 -21.09 13.88 -14.61
C ALA A 275 -20.79 13.42 -13.17
N ASP A 276 -19.77 12.60 -12.94
CA ASP A 276 -19.46 12.08 -11.60
C ASP A 276 -18.96 13.19 -10.66
N PRO A 277 -19.57 13.36 -9.47
CA PRO A 277 -19.21 14.43 -8.55
C PRO A 277 -17.79 14.27 -7.96
N THR A 278 -17.32 13.04 -7.76
CA THR A 278 -15.97 12.78 -7.23
C THR A 278 -14.92 13.18 -8.25
N VAL A 279 -15.13 12.79 -9.51
CA VAL A 279 -14.23 13.18 -10.61
C VAL A 279 -14.30 14.69 -10.86
N ALA A 280 -15.47 15.31 -10.72
CA ALA A 280 -15.62 16.76 -10.84
C ALA A 280 -14.83 17.51 -9.74
N ILE A 281 -14.86 17.03 -8.49
CA ILE A 281 -14.04 17.58 -7.40
C ILE A 281 -12.56 17.44 -7.74
N TYR A 282 -12.10 16.26 -8.19
CA TYR A 282 -10.70 16.05 -8.57
C TYR A 282 -10.25 17.04 -9.66
N ARG A 283 -11.07 17.32 -10.67
CA ARG A 283 -10.76 18.31 -11.71
C ARG A 283 -10.66 19.74 -11.16
N GLN A 284 -11.35 20.09 -10.07
CA GLN A 284 -11.14 21.38 -9.41
C GLN A 284 -9.74 21.47 -8.78
N TRP A 285 -9.21 20.37 -8.24
CA TRP A 285 -7.85 20.29 -7.73
C TRP A 285 -6.80 20.29 -8.86
N VAL A 286 -7.11 19.70 -10.02
CA VAL A 286 -6.30 19.88 -11.25
C VAL A 286 -6.12 21.36 -11.56
N ASP A 287 -7.20 22.15 -11.54
CA ASP A 287 -7.13 23.59 -11.82
C ASP A 287 -6.46 24.39 -10.69
N ALA A 288 -6.73 24.05 -9.43
CA ALA A 288 -6.25 24.81 -8.28
C ALA A 288 -4.76 24.58 -7.98
N VAL A 289 -4.33 23.32 -7.97
CA VAL A 289 -2.99 22.91 -7.51
C VAL A 289 -2.16 22.24 -8.60
N GLY A 290 -2.72 21.98 -9.78
CA GLY A 290 -1.97 21.49 -10.93
C GLY A 290 -1.80 19.96 -10.97
N LEU A 291 -2.69 19.21 -10.32
CA LEU A 291 -2.77 17.75 -10.52
C LEU A 291 -2.96 17.42 -12.00
N GLY A 292 -2.52 16.24 -12.42
CA GLY A 292 -2.73 15.76 -13.79
C GLY A 292 -4.03 14.97 -13.92
N TYR A 293 -4.88 15.35 -14.88
CA TYR A 293 -6.03 14.56 -15.31
C TYR A 293 -6.08 14.50 -16.84
N GLU A 294 -6.02 13.30 -17.39
CA GLU A 294 -6.12 13.09 -18.83
C GLU A 294 -7.02 11.92 -19.16
N VAL A 295 -7.92 12.09 -20.14
CA VAL A 295 -8.77 11.02 -20.65
C VAL A 295 -8.48 10.81 -22.13
N ARG A 296 -8.02 9.61 -22.48
CA ARG A 296 -7.82 9.17 -23.87
C ARG A 296 -8.78 8.05 -24.20
N SER A 297 -9.12 7.91 -25.48
CA SER A 297 -9.84 6.73 -25.96
C SER A 297 -8.98 5.92 -26.90
N ASN A 298 -9.28 4.64 -26.96
CA ASN A 298 -8.68 3.72 -27.90
C ASN A 298 -9.77 2.79 -28.43
N ASP A 299 -9.76 2.54 -29.74
CA ASP A 299 -10.69 1.63 -30.40
C ASP A 299 -10.45 0.18 -30.01
N LYS A 300 -9.26 -0.12 -29.49
CA LYS A 300 -8.87 -1.48 -29.11
C LYS A 300 -7.96 -1.51 -27.88
N PHE A 301 -8.54 -1.97 -26.79
CA PHE A 301 -7.82 -2.53 -25.67
C PHE A 301 -7.88 -4.05 -25.67
N GLU A 302 -6.87 -4.66 -25.04
CA GLU A 302 -6.82 -6.07 -24.71
C GLU A 302 -6.32 -6.19 -23.28
N PHE A 303 -7.17 -6.73 -22.40
CA PHE A 303 -6.86 -6.96 -21.00
C PHE A 303 -6.71 -8.46 -20.75
N PRO A 304 -5.62 -8.92 -20.11
CA PRO A 304 -5.44 -10.33 -19.80
C PRO A 304 -6.53 -10.83 -18.83
N ALA A 305 -6.70 -12.14 -18.76
CA ALA A 305 -7.46 -12.77 -17.69
C ALA A 305 -6.92 -12.35 -16.32
N TYR A 306 -7.81 -12.26 -15.33
CA TYR A 306 -7.42 -12.11 -13.94
C TYR A 306 -6.63 -13.34 -13.48
N SER A 307 -5.43 -13.12 -12.93
CA SER A 307 -4.50 -14.18 -12.52
C SER A 307 -4.48 -14.42 -11.02
N GLY A 308 -5.27 -13.68 -10.24
CA GLY A 308 -5.44 -13.92 -8.81
C GLY A 308 -6.48 -14.99 -8.52
N SER A 309 -6.62 -15.38 -7.26
CA SER A 309 -7.68 -16.31 -6.84
C SER A 309 -9.04 -15.60 -6.81
N VAL A 310 -10.05 -16.27 -7.36
CA VAL A 310 -11.46 -15.89 -7.23
C VAL A 310 -12.15 -16.66 -6.09
N ASP A 311 -11.41 -17.48 -5.35
CA ASP A 311 -11.94 -18.23 -4.22
C ASP A 311 -12.21 -17.31 -3.03
N LEU A 312 -13.34 -17.55 -2.37
CA LEU A 312 -13.71 -16.86 -1.15
C LEU A 312 -13.21 -17.67 0.05
N GLN A 313 -12.54 -17.01 1.00
CA GLN A 313 -11.95 -17.70 2.17
C GLN A 313 -12.99 -18.14 3.20
N HIS A 314 -14.12 -17.42 3.28
CA HIS A 314 -15.13 -17.60 4.32
C HIS A 314 -16.53 -17.91 3.76
N ALA A 315 -16.69 -17.91 2.44
CA ALA A 315 -17.96 -18.18 1.79
C ALA A 315 -17.82 -19.37 0.83
N THR A 316 -18.87 -20.15 0.73
CA THR A 316 -18.96 -21.26 -0.22
C THR A 316 -20.15 -21.03 -1.15
N PRO A 317 -20.03 -21.37 -2.45
CA PRO A 317 -21.16 -21.30 -3.35
C PRO A 317 -22.24 -22.28 -2.90
N ILE A 318 -23.49 -21.83 -2.86
CA ILE A 318 -24.65 -22.70 -2.65
C ILE A 318 -24.83 -23.49 -3.96
N GLY A 319 -24.57 -24.80 -3.89
CA GLY A 319 -24.73 -25.73 -5.01
C GLY A 319 -26.16 -26.17 -5.21
#